data_AF-A0AAP5I679-F1
#
_entry.id   AF-A0AAP5I679-F1
#
_cell.length_a   1.000
_cell.length_b   1.000
_cell.length_c   1.000
_cell.angle_alpha   90.00
_cell.angle_beta   90.00
_cell.angle_gamma   90.00
#
_symmetry.space_group_name_H-M   'P 1'
#
loop_
_entity.id
_entity.type
_entity.pdbx_description
1 polymer ?
#
loop_
_entity_poly.entity_id
_entity_poly.type
_entity_poly.pdbx_seq_one_letter_code
_entity_poly.pdbx_strand_id
1 'polypeptide(L)' 'MHKEYMETLEALVNESTLSTILEMLERICHKKAENLRTHWQDEASAKLWEKAARQIEQINVDV' A
#
# COMPACT_ATOMS: atom_id res chain seq x y z
N MET A 1 -12.88 12.28 10.53
CA MET A 1 -12.21 11.69 9.35
C MET A 1 -10.76 11.30 9.59
N HIS A 2 -9.75 12.20 9.55
CA HIS A 2 -8.36 11.74 9.71
C HIS A 2 -8.09 11.01 11.03
N LYS A 3 -8.73 11.44 12.13
CA LYS A 3 -8.65 10.77 13.44
C LYS A 3 -9.20 9.33 13.40
N GLU A 4 -10.36 9.12 12.77
CA GLU A 4 -11.00 7.81 12.65
C GLU A 4 -10.18 6.85 11.76
N TYR A 5 -9.56 7.37 10.69
CA TYR A 5 -8.67 6.57 9.85
C TYR A 5 -7.39 6.16 10.59
N MET A 6 -6.84 7.04 11.42
CA MET A 6 -5.67 6.71 12.25
C MET A 6 -6.01 5.68 13.33
N GLU A 7 -7.16 5.83 14.00
CA GLU A 7 -7.64 4.86 14.98
C GLU A 7 -7.88 3.48 14.34
N THR A 8 -8.42 3.44 13.12
CA THR A 8 -8.61 2.19 12.36
C THR A 8 -7.27 1.55 11.99
N LEU A 9 -6.30 2.34 11.53
CA LEU A 9 -4.96 1.84 11.20
C LEU A 9 -4.23 1.35 12.45
N GLU A 10 -4.36 2.05 13.57
CA GLU A 10 -3.78 1.63 14.86
C GLU A 10 -4.40 0.30 15.32
N ALA A 11 -5.72 0.14 15.21
CA ALA A 11 -6.37 -1.14 15.51
C ALA A 11 -5.85 -2.28 14.63
N LEU A 12 -5.69 -2.05 13.31
CA LEU A 12 -5.15 -3.04 12.38
C LEU A 12 -3.68 -3.39 12.68
N VAL A 13 -2.86 -2.40 13.03
CA VAL A 13 -1.47 -2.62 13.44
C VAL A 13 -1.40 -3.37 14.76
N ASN A 14 -2.35 -3.17 15.69
CA ASN A 14 -2.39 -3.93 16.95
C ASN A 14 -2.83 -5.39 16.74
N GLU A 15 -3.72 -5.65 15.78
CA GLU A 15 -4.18 -7.00 15.44
C GLU A 15 -3.18 -7.78 14.56
N SER A 16 -2.27 -7.08 13.88
CA SER A 16 -1.27 -7.63 12.96
C SER A 16 0.15 -7.18 13.34
N THR A 17 1.13 -7.37 12.47
CA THR A 17 2.44 -6.70 12.63
C THR A 17 2.54 -5.52 11.67
N LEU A 18 3.38 -4.53 11.98
CA LEU A 18 3.64 -3.43 11.06
C LEU A 18 4.15 -3.95 9.70
N SER A 19 4.97 -5.00 9.69
CA SER A 19 5.42 -5.68 8.48
C SER A 19 4.25 -6.24 7.66
N THR A 20 3.28 -6.90 8.30
CA THR A 20 2.07 -7.38 7.63
C THR A 20 1.25 -6.24 7.00
N ILE A 21 1.13 -5.10 7.70
CA ILE A 21 0.41 -3.94 7.17
C ILE A 21 1.14 -3.35 5.94
N LEU A 22 2.47 -3.29 5.97
CA LEU A 22 3.27 -2.83 4.84
C LEU A 22 3.14 -3.77 3.63
N GLU A 23 3.19 -5.09 3.81
CA GLU A 23 2.93 -6.06 2.75
C GLU A 23 1.52 -5.89 2.14
N MET A 24 0.50 -5.63 2.97
CA MET A 24 -0.85 -5.37 2.47
C MET A 24 -0.90 -4.09 1.62
N LEU A 25 -0.23 -3.02 2.06
CA LEU A 25 -0.16 -1.75 1.30
C LEU A 25 0.59 -1.93 -0.03
N GLU A 26 1.69 -2.67 -0.04
CA GLU A 26 2.43 -3.04 -1.25
C GLU A 26 1.52 -3.74 -2.27
N ARG A 27 0.78 -4.77 -1.83
CA ARG A 27 -0.18 -5.49 -2.68
C ARG A 27 -1.30 -4.59 -3.22
N ILE A 28 -1.79 -3.65 -2.42
CA ILE A 28 -2.77 -2.65 -2.86
C ILE A 28 -2.18 -1.76 -3.95
N CYS A 29 -0.94 -1.32 -3.81
CA CYS A 29 -0.24 -0.53 -4.81
C CYS A 29 -0.10 -1.29 -6.14
N HIS A 30 0.32 -2.55 -6.11
CA HIS A 30 0.39 -3.40 -7.31
C HIS A 30 -0.97 -3.56 -7.99
N LYS A 31 -2.03 -3.87 -7.22
CA LYS A 31 -3.38 -4.00 -7.75
C LYS A 31 -3.90 -2.70 -8.38
N LYS A 32 -3.62 -1.55 -7.76
CA LYS A 32 -3.97 -0.24 -8.34
C LYS A 32 -3.22 0.02 -9.65
N ALA A 33 -1.93 -0.29 -9.71
CA ALA A 33 -1.15 -0.15 -10.93
C ALA A 33 -1.71 -1.02 -12.07
N GLU A 34 -2.02 -2.29 -11.78
CA GLU A 34 -2.63 -3.20 -12.75
C GLU A 34 -3.98 -2.67 -13.27
N ASN A 35 -4.85 -2.23 -12.36
CA ASN A 35 -6.14 -1.65 -12.74
C ASN A 35 -5.99 -0.41 -13.63
N LEU A 36 -5.01 0.46 -13.33
CA LEU A 36 -4.71 1.63 -14.15
C LEU A 36 -4.27 1.27 -15.57
N ARG A 37 -3.45 0.23 -15.72
CA ARG A 37 -3.06 -0.22 -17.07
C ARG A 37 -4.21 -0.84 -17.83
N THR A 38 -4.95 -1.73 -17.17
CA THR A 38 -5.92 -2.62 -17.82
C THR A 38 -7.27 -1.95 -18.08
N HIS A 39 -7.75 -1.12 -17.14
CA HIS A 39 -9.09 -0.53 -17.22
C HIS A 39 -9.06 0.93 -17.68
N TRP A 40 -8.04 1.68 -17.30
CA TRP A 40 -7.95 3.12 -17.56
C TRP A 40 -6.90 3.51 -18.59
N GLN A 41 -6.07 2.55 -19.04
CA GLN A 41 -4.96 2.77 -19.98
C GLN A 41 -4.00 3.89 -19.54
N ASP A 42 -3.92 4.14 -18.22
CA ASP A 42 -3.10 5.18 -17.62
C ASP A 42 -1.76 4.59 -17.16
N GLU A 43 -0.84 4.46 -18.10
CA GLU A 43 0.50 3.92 -17.85
C GLU A 43 1.33 4.83 -16.94
N ALA A 44 1.09 6.15 -16.97
CA ALA A 44 1.86 7.11 -16.19
C ALA A 44 1.54 6.95 -14.69
N SER A 45 0.26 6.93 -14.33
CA SER A 45 -0.16 6.68 -12.96
C SER A 45 0.16 5.26 -12.52
N ALA A 46 0.04 4.25 -13.39
CA ALA A 46 0.42 2.88 -13.07
C ALA A 46 1.88 2.76 -12.62
N LYS A 47 2.80 3.43 -13.33
CA LYS A 47 4.22 3.47 -12.96
C LYS A 47 4.48 4.13 -11.59
N LEU A 48 3.70 5.15 -11.23
CA LEU A 48 3.81 5.78 -9.91
C LEU A 48 3.39 4.80 -8.79
N TRP A 49 2.30 4.06 -9.00
CA TRP A 49 1.85 3.05 -8.03
C TRP A 49 2.82 1.88 -7.91
N GLU A 50 3.42 1.41 -9.01
CA GLU A 50 4.50 0.41 -8.94
C GLU A 50 5.73 0.92 -8.21
N LYS A 51 6.12 2.18 -8.46
CA LYS A 51 7.25 2.78 -7.75
C LYS A 51 6.96 2.83 -6.24
N ALA A 52 5.74 3.21 -5.86
CA ALA A 52 5.33 3.22 -4.45
C ALA A 52 5.37 1.82 -3.84
N ALA A 53 4.90 0.78 -4.55
CA ALA A 53 4.97 -0.61 -4.09
C ALA A 53 6.42 -1.03 -3.80
N ARG A 54 7.34 -0.79 -4.74
CA ARG A 54 8.78 -1.09 -4.57
C ARG A 54 9.43 -0.33 -3.41
N GLN A 55 8.98 0.90 -3.15
CA GLN A 55 9.47 1.65 -1.99
C GLN A 55 9.02 1.00 -0.68
N ILE A 56 7.79 0.47 -0.63
CA ILE A 56 7.26 -0.23 0.54
C ILE A 56 7.99 -1.56 0.76
N GLU A 57 8.24 -2.33 -0.30
CA GLU A 57 9.01 -3.59 -0.26
C GLU A 57 10.41 -3.40 0.34
N GLN A 58 11.02 -2.22 0.17
CA GLN A 58 12.35 -1.89 0.70
C GLN A 58 12.33 -1.42 2.16
N ILE A 59 11.15 -1.23 2.77
CA ILE A 59 11.05 -0.81 4.17
C ILE A 59 11.31 -2.04 5.04
N ASN A 60 12.53 -2.12 5.59
CA ASN A 60 12.88 -3.14 6.55
C ASN A 60 12.43 -2.69 7.95
N VAL A 61 11.39 -3.32 8.48
CA VAL A 61 10.80 -3.02 9.78
C VAL A 61 11.04 -4.19 10.71
N ASP A 62 11.75 -3.91 11.81
CA ASP A 62 12.08 -4.86 12.87
C ASP A 62 11.53 -4.28 14.19
N VAL A 63 10.21 -4.39 14.39
CA VAL A 63 9.47 -3.98 15.60
C VAL A 63 8.38 -4.97 15.96
#